data_AF-A0A392UFQ5-F1
#
_entry.id   AF-A0A392UFQ5-F1
#
_cell.length_a   1.000
_cell.length_b   1.000
_cell.length_c   1.000
_cell.angle_alpha   90.00
_cell.angle_beta   90.00
_cell.angle_gamma   90.00
#
_symmetry.space_group_name_H-M   'P 1'
#
loop_
_entity.id
_entity.type
_entity.pdbx_description
1 polymer ?
#
loop_
_entity_poly.entity_id
_entity_poly.type
_entity_poly.pdbx_seq_one_letter_code
_entity_poly.pdbx_strand_id
1 'polypeptide(L)' 'GGYVLHDEADHWWGNASQRLVAGGALISWARFKREFLAKYFPADERNRKVIEFMELK' A
#
# COMPACT_ATOMS: atom_id res chain seq x y z
N GLY A 1 -16.51 1.88 -13.66
CA GLY A 1 -15.60 2.72 -12.87
C GLY A 1 -14.30 2.02 -12.57
N GLY A 2 -13.44 1.82 -13.58
CA GLY A 2 -12.12 1.19 -13.42
C GLY A 2 -10.94 2.16 -13.49
N TYR A 3 -11.20 3.44 -13.80
CA TYR A 3 -10.16 4.45 -14.04
C TYR A 3 -9.65 5.12 -12.76
N VAL A 4 -10.44 5.12 -11.68
CA VAL A 4 -10.14 5.87 -10.44
C VAL A 4 -8.94 5.31 -9.67
N LEU A 5 -8.72 3.99 -9.73
CA LEU A 5 -7.63 3.35 -8.98
C LEU A 5 -6.25 3.59 -9.62
N HIS A 6 -6.18 3.77 -10.94
CA HIS A 6 -4.90 4.01 -11.62
C HIS A 6 -4.38 5.41 -11.29
N ASP A 7 -5.26 6.42 -11.36
CA ASP A 7 -4.94 7.80 -11.02
C ASP A 7 -4.53 7.95 -9.54
N GLU A 8 -5.22 7.24 -8.63
CA GLU A 8 -4.88 7.27 -7.20
C GLU A 8 -3.54 6.57 -6.90
N ALA A 9 -3.23 5.46 -7.58
CA ALA A 9 -1.96 4.76 -7.44
C ALA A 9 -0.77 5.60 -7.91
N ASP A 10 -0.91 6.25 -9.07
CA ASP A 10 0.14 7.10 -9.64
C ASP A 10 0.36 8.35 -8.79
N HIS A 11 -0.73 8.96 -8.31
CA HIS A 11 -0.66 10.12 -7.43
C HIS A 11 0.01 9.79 -6.09
N TRP A 12 -0.37 8.67 -5.46
CA TRP A 12 0.26 8.22 -4.23
C TRP A 12 1.74 7.92 -4.43
N TRP A 13 2.10 7.20 -5.50
CA TRP A 13 3.48 6.84 -5.77
C TRP A 13 4.37 8.05 -6.04
N GLY A 14 3.87 9.07 -6.75
CA GLY A 14 4.58 10.33 -6.97
C GLY A 14 5.02 11.00 -5.66
N ASN A 15 4.15 11.04 -4.65
CA ASN A 15 4.47 11.61 -3.34
C ASN A 15 5.28 10.64 -2.45
N ALA A 16 4.95 9.34 -2.45
CA ALA A 16 5.64 8.35 -1.63
C ALA A 16 7.08 8.16 -2.08
N SER A 17 7.33 8.05 -3.39
CA SER A 17 8.67 7.87 -3.97
C SER A 17 9.60 9.04 -3.61
N GLN A 18 9.13 10.28 -3.64
CA GLN A 18 9.91 11.46 -3.22
C GLN A 18 10.39 11.34 -1.77
N ARG A 19 9.52 10.87 -0.87
CA ARG A 19 9.85 10.67 0.56
C ARG A 19 10.75 9.46 0.80
N LEU A 20 10.61 8.43 -0.02
CA LEU A 20 11.31 7.16 0.15
C LEU A 20 12.68 7.13 -0.54
N VAL A 21 12.86 7.93 -1.59
CA VAL A 21 14.06 8.07 -2.43
C VAL A 21 14.83 9.36 -2.10
N ALA A 22 14.60 9.94 -0.92
CA ALA A 22 15.33 11.11 -0.45
C ALA A 22 16.84 10.85 -0.50
N GLY A 23 17.57 11.70 -1.23
CA GLY A 23 19.03 11.60 -1.37
C GLY A 23 19.54 10.71 -2.52
N GLY A 24 18.69 10.28 -3.45
CA GLY A 24 19.12 9.55 -4.66
C GLY A 24 19.42 8.07 -4.43
N ALA A 25 19.07 7.53 -3.26
CA ALA A 25 19.25 6.12 -2.93
C ALA A 25 18.08 5.27 -3.46
N LEU A 26 18.40 4.13 -4.09
CA LEU A 26 17.41 3.13 -4.49
C LEU A 26 16.61 2.65 -3.27
N ILE A 27 15.28 2.63 -3.40
CA ILE A 27 14.40 2.05 -2.39
C ILE A 27 14.60 0.54 -2.35
N SER A 28 14.81 -0.02 -1.15
CA SER A 28 14.80 -1.48 -0.99
C SER A 28 13.39 -2.03 -1.21
N TRP A 29 13.29 -3.22 -1.83
CA TRP A 29 12.01 -3.90 -2.04
C TRP A 29 11.23 -4.12 -0.73
N ALA A 30 11.94 -4.32 0.39
CA ALA A 30 11.33 -4.46 1.70
C ALA A 30 10.64 -3.17 2.18
N ARG A 31 11.27 -2.01 1.94
CA ARG A 31 10.70 -0.69 2.32
C ARG A 31 9.50 -0.34 1.45
N PHE A 32 9.58 -0.59 0.14
CA PHE A 32 8.44 -0.45 -0.77
C PHE A 32 7.21 -1.23 -0.28
N LYS A 33 7.38 -2.53 -0.01
CA LYS A 33 6.28 -3.40 0.43
C LYS A 33 5.63 -2.92 1.73
N ARG A 34 6.41 -2.41 2.68
CA ARG A 34 5.86 -1.90 3.96
C ARG A 34 4.91 -0.73 3.73
N GLU A 35 5.33 0.26 2.95
CA GLU A 35 4.54 1.47 2.69
C GLU A 35 3.32 1.18 1.82
N PHE A 36 3.49 0.35 0.79
CA PHE A 36 2.40 -0.08 -0.09
C PHE A 36 1.30 -0.80 0.71
N LEU A 37 1.68 -1.78 1.54
CA LEU A 37 0.72 -2.51 2.37
C LEU A 37 0.06 -1.59 3.40
N ALA A 38 0.79 -0.64 3.99
CA ALA A 38 0.19 0.29 4.95
C ALA A 38 -0.88 1.21 4.32
N LYS A 39 -0.69 1.66 3.08
CA LYS A 39 -1.63 2.54 2.36
C LYS A 39 -2.86 1.80 1.84
N TYR A 40 -2.67 0.64 1.22
CA TYR A 40 -3.74 -0.07 0.50
C TYR A 40 -4.33 -1.25 1.28
N PHE A 41 -3.64 -1.72 2.31
CA PHE A 41 -4.07 -2.84 3.15
C PHE A 41 -3.84 -2.50 4.62
N PRO A 42 -4.52 -1.47 5.14
CA PRO A 42 -4.39 -1.09 6.53
C PRO A 42 -4.68 -2.29 7.44
N ALA A 43 -4.15 -2.26 8.66
CA ALA A 43 -4.31 -3.37 9.61
C ALA A 43 -5.78 -3.79 9.75
N ASP A 44 -6.72 -2.86 9.61
CA ASP A 44 -8.15 -3.10 9.65
C ASP A 44 -8.66 -4.00 8.52
N GLU A 45 -8.19 -3.85 7.28
CA GLU A 45 -8.59 -4.76 6.20
C GLU A 45 -8.01 -6.16 6.37
N ARG A 46 -6.77 -6.24 6.85
CA ARG A 46 -6.15 -7.53 7.18
C ARG A 46 -6.88 -8.21 8.34
N ASN A 47 -7.19 -7.45 9.39
CA ASN A 47 -7.92 -7.92 10.56
C ASN A 47 -9.35 -8.34 10.16
N ARG A 48 -10.01 -7.58 9.28
CA ARG A 48 -11.32 -7.91 8.75
C ARG A 48 -11.31 -9.22 7.96
N LYS A 49 -10.31 -9.45 7.10
CA LYS A 49 -10.16 -10.73 6.40
C LYS A 49 -9.86 -11.91 7.34
N VAL A 50 -9.12 -11.66 8.43
CA VAL A 50 -8.87 -12.68 9.47
C VAL A 50 -10.17 -13.00 10.23
N ILE A 51 -10.96 -11.99 10.60
CA ILE A 51 -12.27 -12.18 11.24
C ILE A 51 -13.21 -12.92 10.29
N GLU A 52 -13.30 -12.49 9.03
CA GLU A 52 -14.11 -13.15 7.99
C GLU A 52 -13.68 -14.62 7.78
N PHE A 53 -12.39 -14.92 7.85
CA PHE A 53 -11.87 -16.30 7.84
C PHE A 53 -12.23 -17.09 9.10
N MET A 54 -12.22 -16.46 10.27
CA MET A 54 -12.64 -17.10 11.53
C MET A 54 -14.16 -17.34 11.60
N GLU A 55 -14.95 -16.51 10.94
CA GLU A 55 -16.42 -16.61 10.89
C GLU A 55 -16.93 -17.48 9.73
N LEU A 56 -16.06 -17.87 8.79
CA LEU A 56 -16.37 -18.87 7.78
C LEU A 56 -16.54 -20.24 8.46
N LYS A 57 -17.80 -20.65 8.59
CA LYS A 57 -18.22 -21.96 9.10
C LYS A 57 -18.06 -23.05 8.05
#